data_AF-A0A2D3HKL5-F1
#
_entry.id   AF-A0A2D3HKL5-F1
#
_cell.length_a   1.000
_cell.length_b   1.000
_cell.length_c   1.000
_cell.angle_alpha   90.00
_cell.angle_beta   90.00
_cell.angle_gamma   90.00
#
_symmetry.space_group_name_H-M   'P 1'
#
loop_
_entity.id
_entity.type
_entity.pdbx_description
1 polymer ?
#
loop_
_entity_poly.entity_id
_entity_poly.type
_entity_poly.pdbx_seq_one_letter_code
_entity_poly.pdbx_strand_id
1 'polypeptide(L)'
;VLSKLPIGDVATQYFADRDMFCAGRVSEEDLKRTMAACGGGIQTTVKDITEDTLGKCDSFEEVQIGGERFNIFVGCPEAKTCTIILRGGSEQFMEETERSLHDAIMIVRRAMKNDAVVAGGGAIDMEISRYLRDYSRKILGRDQLFISAMAKSFEIIPRQLCENAGFDATNILNKLRQKHSQGK
;
A
#
# COMPACT_ATOMS: atom_id res chain seq x y z
N VAL A 1 -19.45 -6.74 21.87
CA VAL A 1 -19.05 -8.15 21.68
C VAL A 1 -18.95 -8.48 20.20
N LEU A 2 -17.84 -9.06 19.75
CA LEU A 2 -17.66 -9.49 18.36
C LEU A 2 -17.50 -11.01 18.33
N SER A 3 -18.45 -11.72 17.72
CA SER A 3 -18.44 -13.18 17.60
C SER A 3 -18.06 -13.61 16.19
N LYS A 4 -17.07 -14.52 16.07
CA LYS A 4 -16.71 -15.16 14.79
C LYS A 4 -17.90 -15.90 14.18
N LEU A 5 -18.70 -16.55 15.03
CA LEU A 5 -19.83 -17.37 14.64
C LEU A 5 -21.15 -16.57 14.74
N PRO A 6 -22.24 -17.07 14.14
CA PRO A 6 -23.56 -16.49 14.34
C PRO A 6 -23.94 -16.43 15.82
N ILE A 7 -24.59 -15.34 16.22
CA ILE A 7 -25.18 -15.17 17.56
C ILE A 7 -26.66 -15.56 17.46
N GLY A 8 -27.18 -16.30 18.44
CA GLY A 8 -28.59 -16.68 18.47
C GLY A 8 -29.52 -15.50 18.79
N ASP A 9 -30.74 -15.53 18.24
CA ASP A 9 -31.68 -14.39 18.31
C ASP A 9 -32.01 -13.97 19.75
N VAL A 10 -32.26 -14.96 20.63
CA VAL A 10 -32.54 -14.71 22.06
C VAL A 10 -31.33 -14.09 22.76
N ALA A 11 -30.11 -14.45 22.37
CA ALA A 11 -28.90 -13.87 22.93
C ALA A 11 -28.75 -12.40 22.51
N THR A 12 -29.02 -12.08 21.23
CA THR A 12 -29.02 -10.70 20.71
C THR A 12 -30.01 -9.82 21.48
N GLN A 13 -31.20 -10.33 21.81
CA GLN A 13 -32.17 -9.60 22.62
C GLN A 13 -31.61 -9.29 24.01
N TYR A 14 -31.03 -10.29 24.70
CA TYR A 14 -30.43 -10.07 26.02
C TYR A 14 -29.20 -9.15 26.02
N PHE A 15 -28.48 -9.05 24.90
CA PHE A 15 -27.42 -8.05 24.72
C PHE A 15 -28.00 -6.63 24.62
N ALA A 16 -29.05 -6.46 23.83
CA ALA A 16 -29.75 -5.17 23.70
C ALA A 16 -30.38 -4.71 25.03
N ASP A 17 -31.02 -5.62 25.78
CA ASP A 17 -31.61 -5.33 27.09
C ASP A 17 -30.58 -4.88 28.15
N ARG A 18 -29.29 -5.11 27.89
CA ARG A 18 -28.16 -4.74 28.76
C ARG A 18 -27.29 -3.63 28.17
N ASP A 19 -27.78 -2.94 27.15
CA ASP A 19 -27.05 -1.86 26.45
C ASP A 19 -25.68 -2.30 25.92
N MET A 20 -25.55 -3.58 25.52
CA MET A 20 -24.33 -4.14 24.96
C MET A 20 -24.46 -4.32 23.46
N PHE A 21 -23.63 -3.62 22.69
CA PHE A 21 -23.52 -3.88 21.25
C PHE A 21 -22.94 -5.27 20.98
N CYS A 22 -23.54 -6.02 20.07
CA CYS A 22 -23.02 -7.30 19.60
C CYS A 22 -23.10 -7.44 18.08
N ALA A 23 -22.02 -7.96 17.47
CA ALA A 23 -22.01 -8.36 16.06
C ALA A 23 -21.58 -9.83 15.95
N GLY A 24 -22.33 -10.60 15.16
CA GLY A 24 -22.01 -11.99 14.82
C GLY A 24 -21.45 -12.12 13.41
N ARG A 25 -20.87 -13.29 13.10
CA ARG A 25 -20.23 -13.58 11.79
C ARG A 25 -19.06 -12.65 11.44
N VAL A 26 -18.31 -12.21 12.45
CA VAL A 26 -17.12 -11.39 12.24
C VAL A 26 -15.99 -12.25 11.66
N SER A 27 -15.33 -11.78 10.61
CA SER A 27 -14.24 -12.52 9.98
C SER A 27 -13.06 -12.70 10.97
N GLU A 28 -12.26 -13.75 10.78
CA GLU A 28 -11.08 -13.96 11.62
C GLU A 28 -10.05 -12.83 11.46
N GLU A 29 -9.96 -12.26 10.26
CA GLU A 29 -9.07 -11.15 9.95
C GLU A 29 -9.50 -9.89 10.71
N ASP A 30 -10.81 -9.58 10.75
CA ASP A 30 -11.32 -8.42 11.48
C ASP A 30 -11.20 -8.58 13.00
N LEU A 31 -11.32 -9.80 13.53
CA LEU A 31 -11.03 -10.07 14.94
C LEU A 31 -9.56 -9.78 15.27
N LYS A 32 -8.62 -10.21 14.43
CA LYS A 32 -7.18 -9.91 14.60
C LYS A 32 -6.90 -8.41 14.49
N ARG A 33 -7.55 -7.72 13.56
CA ARG A 33 -7.44 -6.25 13.42
C ARG A 33 -7.98 -5.51 14.63
N THR A 34 -9.12 -5.94 15.16
CA THR A 34 -9.73 -5.34 16.37
C THR A 34 -8.85 -5.58 17.59
N MET A 35 -8.29 -6.79 17.75
CA MET A 35 -7.28 -7.09 18.79
C MET A 35 -6.06 -6.16 18.66
N ALA A 36 -5.52 -5.99 17.46
CA ALA A 36 -4.34 -5.14 17.23
C ALA A 36 -4.63 -3.63 17.37
N ALA A 37 -5.89 -3.21 17.20
CA ALA A 37 -6.29 -1.82 17.36
C ALA A 37 -6.65 -1.49 18.81
N CYS A 38 -7.62 -2.21 19.38
CA CYS A 38 -8.20 -1.94 20.70
C CYS A 38 -7.43 -2.60 21.85
N GLY A 39 -6.53 -3.55 21.56
CA GLY A 39 -5.75 -4.28 22.57
C GLY A 39 -6.50 -5.43 23.27
N GLY A 40 -7.71 -5.78 22.81
CA GLY A 40 -8.50 -6.86 23.43
C GLY A 40 -8.02 -8.26 23.04
N GLY A 41 -8.16 -9.23 23.95
CA GLY A 41 -7.78 -10.63 23.71
C GLY A 41 -8.85 -11.43 22.96
N ILE A 42 -8.45 -12.21 21.95
CA ILE A 42 -9.37 -13.14 21.27
C ILE A 42 -9.56 -14.38 22.16
N GLN A 43 -10.79 -14.60 22.62
CA GLN A 43 -11.16 -15.74 23.45
C GLN A 43 -11.92 -16.80 22.65
N THR A 44 -11.62 -18.08 22.92
CA THR A 44 -12.32 -19.21 22.30
C THR A 44 -13.60 -19.59 23.04
N THR A 45 -13.66 -19.33 24.35
CA THR A 45 -14.78 -19.65 25.22
C THR A 45 -15.25 -18.39 25.95
N VAL A 46 -16.56 -18.25 26.16
CA VAL A 46 -17.17 -17.07 26.81
C VAL A 46 -16.97 -17.06 28.33
N LYS A 47 -16.55 -18.18 28.94
CA LYS A 47 -16.43 -18.34 30.39
C LYS A 47 -15.27 -17.56 31.00
N ASP A 48 -14.20 -17.32 30.24
CA ASP A 48 -12.94 -16.73 30.74
C ASP A 48 -12.75 -15.28 30.26
N ILE A 49 -13.85 -14.56 30.02
CA ILE A 49 -13.80 -13.13 29.67
C ILE A 49 -13.61 -12.34 30.97
N THR A 50 -12.39 -11.87 31.21
CA THR A 50 -12.04 -10.98 32.32
C THR A 50 -11.81 -9.56 31.82
N GLU A 51 -11.77 -8.58 32.73
CA GLU A 51 -11.50 -7.18 32.39
C GLU A 51 -10.17 -6.99 31.63
N ASP A 52 -9.16 -7.82 31.92
CA ASP A 52 -7.86 -7.79 31.25
C ASP A 52 -7.93 -8.19 29.77
N THR A 53 -8.98 -8.92 29.37
CA THR A 53 -9.17 -9.36 27.97
C THR A 53 -9.96 -8.34 27.15
N LEU A 54 -10.54 -7.31 27.77
CA LEU A 54 -11.36 -6.32 27.10
C LEU A 54 -10.49 -5.19 26.52
N GLY A 55 -10.59 -5.01 25.21
CA GLY A 55 -9.96 -3.87 24.53
C GLY A 55 -10.68 -2.56 24.82
N LYS A 56 -10.01 -1.45 24.55
CA LYS A 56 -10.56 -0.09 24.71
C LYS A 56 -10.52 0.68 23.39
N CYS A 57 -11.55 1.49 23.15
CA CYS A 57 -11.62 2.47 22.07
C CYS A 57 -12.33 3.72 22.60
N ASP A 58 -11.96 4.89 22.08
CA ASP A 58 -12.53 6.16 22.50
C ASP A 58 -13.96 6.33 21.99
N SER A 59 -14.22 5.94 20.73
CA SER A 59 -15.57 5.93 20.18
C SER A 59 -15.85 4.71 19.31
N PHE A 60 -17.13 4.32 19.33
CA PHE A 60 -17.68 3.25 18.53
C PHE A 60 -18.97 3.75 17.89
N GLU A 61 -19.07 3.68 16.56
CA GLU A 61 -20.22 4.18 15.82
C GLU A 61 -20.65 3.17 14.74
N GLU A 62 -21.96 2.93 14.65
CA GLU A 62 -22.55 2.21 13.51
C GLU A 62 -22.96 3.25 12.46
N VAL A 63 -22.27 3.27 11.33
CA VAL A 63 -22.50 4.23 10.23
C VAL A 63 -23.03 3.50 9.02
N GLN A 64 -24.11 4.02 8.44
CA GLN A 64 -24.61 3.52 7.16
C GLN A 64 -23.82 4.16 6.02
N ILE A 65 -23.11 3.33 5.24
CA ILE A 65 -22.35 3.77 4.08
C ILE A 65 -22.99 3.15 2.85
N GLY A 66 -23.69 3.98 2.06
CA GLY A 66 -24.52 3.51 0.95
C GLY A 66 -25.77 2.81 1.47
N GLY A 67 -25.82 1.48 1.38
CA GLY A 67 -26.93 0.65 1.88
C GLY A 67 -26.58 -0.25 3.05
N GLU A 68 -25.29 -0.41 3.37
CA GLU A 68 -24.81 -1.34 4.39
C GLU A 68 -24.38 -0.60 5.65
N ARG A 69 -24.47 -1.30 6.80
CA ARG A 69 -24.10 -0.76 8.11
C ARG A 69 -22.69 -1.22 8.46
N PHE A 70 -21.83 -0.26 8.76
CA PHE A 70 -20.44 -0.48 9.14
C PHE A 70 -20.23 -0.09 10.59
N ASN A 71 -19.49 -0.92 11.32
CA ASN A 71 -19.10 -0.67 12.70
C ASN A 71 -17.70 -0.08 12.72
N ILE A 72 -17.57 1.17 13.16
CA ILE A 72 -16.32 1.92 13.13
C ILE A 72 -15.81 2.10 14.55
N PHE A 73 -14.56 1.70 14.76
CA PHE A 73 -13.82 1.87 16.01
C PHE A 73 -12.82 3.01 15.82
N VAL A 74 -12.88 4.04 16.67
CA VAL A 74 -12.01 5.22 16.59
C VAL A 74 -11.34 5.47 17.93
N GLY A 75 -10.12 6.01 17.90
CA GLY A 75 -9.35 6.35 19.09
C GLY A 75 -8.98 5.11 19.90
N CYS A 76 -8.35 4.12 19.26
CA CYS A 76 -7.89 2.94 19.97
C CYS A 76 -6.48 3.20 20.56
N PRO A 77 -6.26 3.09 21.89
CA PRO A 77 -5.00 3.47 22.52
C PRO A 77 -3.78 2.68 22.03
N GLU A 78 -3.99 1.41 21.68
CA GLU A 78 -2.96 0.49 21.18
C GLU A 78 -2.92 0.44 19.64
N ALA A 79 -3.51 1.43 18.95
CA ALA A 79 -3.62 1.44 17.49
C ALA A 79 -2.24 1.48 16.80
N LYS A 80 -1.70 0.29 16.52
CA LYS A 80 -0.61 0.06 15.55
C LYS A 80 -1.16 -0.25 14.16
N THR A 81 -2.48 -0.20 14.02
CA THR A 81 -3.21 -0.46 12.78
C THR A 81 -4.11 0.74 12.48
N CYS A 82 -4.21 1.10 11.21
CA CYS A 82 -5.19 2.04 10.72
C CYS A 82 -5.98 1.40 9.59
N THR A 83 -7.21 1.86 9.38
CA THR A 83 -8.07 1.38 8.30
C THR A 83 -8.44 2.56 7.42
N ILE A 84 -8.07 2.51 6.14
CA ILE A 84 -8.47 3.50 5.14
C ILE A 84 -9.76 2.98 4.50
N ILE A 85 -10.87 3.66 4.74
CA ILE A 85 -12.17 3.31 4.15
C ILE A 85 -12.23 3.91 2.73
N LEU A 86 -12.26 3.05 1.73
CA LEU A 86 -12.41 3.44 0.33
C LEU A 86 -13.87 3.34 -0.08
N ARG A 87 -14.33 4.27 -0.93
CA ARG A 87 -15.70 4.30 -1.47
C ARG A 87 -15.63 4.61 -2.96
N GLY A 88 -16.32 3.82 -3.76
CA GLY A 88 -16.27 3.92 -5.22
C GLY A 88 -17.53 3.38 -5.87
N GLY A 89 -17.75 3.76 -7.13
CA GLY A 89 -18.96 3.40 -7.88
C GLY A 89 -18.94 2.02 -8.54
N SER A 90 -17.76 1.42 -8.70
CA SER A 90 -17.61 0.05 -9.20
C SER A 90 -16.46 -0.68 -8.50
N GLU A 91 -16.56 -2.00 -8.46
CA GLU A 91 -15.54 -2.88 -7.88
C GLU A 91 -14.18 -2.73 -8.59
N GLN A 92 -14.17 -2.64 -9.91
CA GLN A 92 -12.94 -2.46 -10.68
C GLN A 92 -12.19 -1.16 -10.30
N PHE A 93 -12.90 -0.04 -10.10
CA PHE A 93 -12.26 1.20 -9.66
C PHE A 93 -11.74 1.10 -8.23
N MET A 94 -12.42 0.32 -7.38
CA MET A 94 -12.02 0.10 -6.00
C MET A 94 -10.75 -0.72 -5.90
N GLU A 95 -10.65 -1.82 -6.66
CA GLU A 95 -9.43 -2.65 -6.73
C GLU A 95 -8.22 -1.83 -7.21
N GLU A 96 -8.39 -1.00 -8.23
CA GLU A 96 -7.30 -0.16 -8.73
C GLU A 96 -6.92 0.94 -7.74
N THR A 97 -7.89 1.51 -7.02
CA THR A 97 -7.64 2.50 -5.96
C THR A 97 -6.90 1.89 -4.78
N GLU A 98 -7.30 0.68 -4.35
CA GLU A 98 -6.61 -0.07 -3.31
C GLU A 98 -5.16 -0.35 -3.69
N ARG A 99 -4.93 -0.86 -4.91
CA ARG A 99 -3.59 -1.12 -5.44
C ARG A 99 -2.75 0.16 -5.47
N SER A 100 -3.30 1.25 -6.00
CA SER A 100 -2.63 2.55 -6.07
C SER A 100 -2.23 3.08 -4.69
N LEU A 101 -3.10 2.95 -3.70
CA LEU A 101 -2.80 3.36 -2.32
C LEU A 101 -1.76 2.46 -1.66
N HIS A 102 -1.82 1.15 -1.91
CA HIS A 102 -0.82 0.22 -1.44
C HIS A 102 0.58 0.62 -1.93
N ASP A 103 0.72 0.90 -3.23
CA ASP A 103 1.97 1.34 -3.83
C ASP A 103 2.45 2.68 -3.26
N ALA A 104 1.54 3.64 -3.07
CA ALA A 104 1.85 4.93 -2.47
C ALA A 104 2.39 4.79 -1.04
N ILE A 105 1.75 3.97 -0.20
CA ILE A 105 2.22 3.69 1.16
C ILE A 105 3.60 3.03 1.14
N MET A 106 3.84 2.11 0.21
CA MET A 106 5.14 1.45 0.07
C MET A 106 6.25 2.43 -0.34
N ILE A 107 5.97 3.39 -1.22
CA ILE A 107 6.91 4.44 -1.62
C ILE A 107 7.25 5.33 -0.42
N VAL A 108 6.23 5.84 0.28
CA VAL A 108 6.43 6.70 1.47
C VAL A 108 7.20 5.95 2.55
N ARG A 109 6.87 4.68 2.81
CA ARG A 109 7.59 3.84 3.77
C ARG A 109 9.06 3.67 3.40
N ARG A 110 9.39 3.50 2.11
CA ARG A 110 10.79 3.39 1.65
C ARG A 110 11.52 4.73 1.80
N ALA A 111 10.87 5.83 1.46
CA ALA A 111 11.43 7.17 1.62
C ALA A 111 11.69 7.52 3.09
N MET A 112 10.83 7.09 4.03
CA MET A 112 11.06 7.26 5.47
C MET A 112 12.23 6.42 6.00
N LYS A 113 12.58 5.32 5.34
CA LYS A 113 13.68 4.43 5.76
C LYS A 113 15.02 4.80 5.13
N ASN A 114 15.01 5.50 4.01
CA ASN A 114 16.21 5.83 3.24
C ASN A 114 16.16 7.28 2.78
N ASP A 115 17.11 8.08 3.25
CA ASP A 115 17.18 9.51 2.96
C ASP A 115 17.63 9.81 1.51
N ALA A 116 18.34 8.86 0.88
CA ALA A 116 18.82 9.02 -0.49
C ALA A 116 17.76 8.54 -1.49
N VAL A 117 17.14 9.50 -2.18
CA VAL A 117 16.19 9.26 -3.29
C VAL A 117 16.77 9.75 -4.62
N VAL A 118 16.35 9.11 -5.70
CA VAL A 118 16.80 9.43 -7.07
C VAL A 118 15.61 9.57 -8.01
N ALA A 119 15.81 10.25 -9.13
CA ALA A 119 14.78 10.42 -10.15
C ALA A 119 14.43 9.07 -10.81
N GLY A 120 13.14 8.73 -10.84
CA GLY A 120 12.62 7.53 -11.51
C GLY A 120 12.45 7.69 -13.02
N GLY A 121 11.53 6.92 -13.61
CA GLY A 121 11.13 7.09 -15.02
C GLY A 121 12.25 6.89 -16.05
N GLY A 122 13.30 6.14 -15.70
CA GLY A 122 14.46 5.94 -16.56
C GLY A 122 15.47 7.09 -16.57
N ALA A 123 15.32 8.10 -15.70
CA ALA A 123 16.26 9.22 -15.60
C ALA A 123 17.66 8.75 -15.15
N ILE A 124 17.73 7.91 -14.11
CA ILE A 124 19.00 7.35 -13.64
C ILE A 124 19.62 6.42 -14.69
N ASP A 125 18.83 5.60 -15.37
CA ASP A 125 19.33 4.73 -16.44
C ASP A 125 19.94 5.55 -17.59
N MET A 126 19.33 6.69 -17.93
CA MET A 126 19.88 7.61 -18.93
C MET A 126 21.18 8.26 -18.45
N GLU A 127 21.25 8.65 -17.18
CA GLU A 127 22.45 9.25 -16.61
C GLU A 127 23.62 8.26 -16.55
N ILE A 128 23.36 7.01 -16.14
CA ILE A 128 24.33 5.92 -16.15
C ILE A 128 24.79 5.63 -17.58
N SER A 129 23.86 5.58 -18.54
CA SER A 129 24.18 5.41 -19.97
C SER A 129 25.12 6.50 -20.47
N ARG A 130 24.86 7.76 -20.12
CA ARG A 130 25.71 8.90 -20.47
C ARG A 130 27.11 8.76 -19.88
N TYR A 131 27.18 8.52 -18.57
CA TYR A 131 28.44 8.39 -17.85
C TYR A 131 29.31 7.24 -18.39
N LEU A 132 28.72 6.05 -18.58
CA LEU A 132 29.43 4.89 -19.12
C LEU A 132 29.89 5.12 -20.56
N ARG A 133 29.10 5.83 -21.37
CA ARG A 133 29.49 6.17 -22.74
C ARG A 133 30.71 7.08 -22.75
N ASP A 134 30.76 8.10 -21.88
CA ASP A 134 31.91 8.99 -21.76
C ASP A 134 33.13 8.28 -21.15
N TYR A 135 32.91 7.38 -20.19
CA TYR A 135 33.96 6.56 -19.61
C TYR A 135 34.57 5.60 -20.63
N SER A 136 33.75 4.97 -21.48
CA SER A 136 34.24 4.03 -22.50
C SER A 136 35.24 4.68 -23.46
N ARG A 137 35.08 5.97 -23.79
CA ARG A 137 36.02 6.72 -24.64
C ARG A 137 37.41 6.89 -24.03
N LYS A 138 37.55 6.73 -22.71
CA LYS A 138 38.85 6.80 -22.01
C LYS A 138 39.57 5.44 -22.00
N ILE A 139 38.88 4.36 -22.35
CA ILE A 139 39.42 3.00 -22.35
C ILE A 139 39.85 2.64 -23.78
N LEU A 140 41.03 2.02 -23.89
CA LEU A 140 41.58 1.58 -25.16
C LEU A 140 41.28 0.10 -25.39
N GLY A 141 41.15 -0.28 -26.67
CA GLY A 141 40.98 -1.68 -27.07
C GLY A 141 39.53 -2.17 -27.01
N ARG A 142 39.37 -3.49 -26.89
CA ARG A 142 38.06 -4.15 -27.03
C ARG A 142 37.09 -3.82 -25.90
N ASP A 143 37.61 -3.51 -24.71
CA ASP A 143 36.82 -3.18 -23.51
C ASP A 143 35.95 -1.94 -23.71
N GLN A 144 36.40 -0.98 -24.54
CA GLN A 144 35.60 0.17 -24.96
C GLN A 144 34.26 -0.25 -25.56
N LEU A 145 34.24 -1.27 -26.42
CA LEU A 145 33.04 -1.72 -27.12
C LEU A 145 32.05 -2.34 -26.14
N PHE A 146 32.54 -3.11 -25.16
CA PHE A 146 31.70 -3.74 -24.13
C PHE A 146 31.03 -2.69 -23.24
N ILE A 147 31.79 -1.69 -22.77
CA ILE A 147 31.23 -0.63 -21.91
C ILE A 147 30.24 0.24 -22.71
N SER A 148 30.51 0.51 -23.98
CA SER A 148 29.57 1.22 -24.86
C SER A 148 28.27 0.43 -25.08
N ALA A 149 28.36 -0.89 -25.25
CA ALA A 149 27.19 -1.76 -25.35
C ALA A 149 26.39 -1.79 -24.05
N MET A 150 27.06 -1.87 -22.89
CA MET A 150 26.43 -1.79 -21.58
C MET A 150 25.74 -0.44 -21.34
N ALA A 151 26.38 0.66 -21.73
CA ALA A 151 25.75 1.97 -21.69
C ALA A 151 24.44 1.99 -22.51
N LYS A 152 24.43 1.38 -23.68
CA LYS A 152 23.23 1.27 -24.52
C LYS A 152 22.16 0.37 -23.91
N SER A 153 22.51 -0.68 -23.16
CA SER A 153 21.51 -1.57 -22.56
C SER A 153 20.69 -0.89 -21.46
N PHE A 154 21.26 0.05 -20.71
CA PHE A 154 20.49 0.83 -19.71
C PHE A 154 19.33 1.62 -20.33
N GLU A 155 19.45 2.02 -21.60
CA GLU A 155 18.38 2.76 -22.27
C GLU A 155 17.13 1.91 -22.58
N ILE A 156 17.16 0.60 -22.33
CA ILE A 156 15.99 -0.28 -22.51
C ILE A 156 14.84 0.09 -21.56
N ILE A 157 15.14 0.55 -20.35
CA ILE A 157 14.12 0.90 -19.35
C ILE A 157 13.28 2.11 -19.82
N PRO A 158 13.87 3.29 -20.11
CA PRO A 158 13.10 4.41 -20.65
C PRO A 158 12.49 4.10 -22.02
N ARG A 159 13.11 3.24 -22.84
CA ARG A 159 12.52 2.78 -24.11
C ARG A 159 11.21 2.05 -23.89
N GLN A 160 11.22 1.01 -23.05
CA GLN A 160 10.07 0.18 -22.78
C GLN A 160 8.96 0.97 -22.10
N LEU A 161 9.30 1.92 -21.22
CA LEU A 161 8.33 2.84 -20.62
C LEU A 161 7.58 3.66 -21.68
N CYS A 162 8.26 4.14 -22.72
CA CYS A 162 7.61 4.85 -23.82
C CYS A 162 6.70 3.93 -24.64
N GLU A 163 7.17 2.72 -24.96
CA GLU A 163 6.41 1.74 -25.74
C GLU A 163 5.15 1.27 -25.01
N ASN A 164 5.25 1.00 -23.70
CA ASN A 164 4.11 0.62 -22.85
C ASN A 164 3.06 1.72 -22.75
N ALA A 165 3.47 2.98 -22.91
CA ALA A 165 2.57 4.14 -22.93
C ALA A 165 2.10 4.53 -24.35
N GLY A 166 2.50 3.79 -25.39
CA GLY A 166 2.09 4.04 -26.78
C GLY A 166 2.81 5.20 -27.46
N PHE A 167 3.94 5.67 -26.93
CA PHE A 167 4.73 6.75 -27.52
C PHE A 167 5.85 6.24 -28.43
N ASP A 168 6.31 7.09 -29.35
CA ASP A 168 7.51 6.82 -30.14
C ASP A 168 8.77 6.93 -29.26
N ALA A 169 9.26 5.77 -28.84
CA ALA A 169 10.43 5.64 -27.99
C ALA A 169 11.69 6.22 -28.62
N THR A 170 11.83 6.24 -29.95
CA THR A 170 13.03 6.76 -30.61
C THR A 170 13.13 8.28 -30.43
N ASN A 171 12.03 8.98 -30.68
CA ASN A 171 11.94 10.41 -30.51
C ASN A 171 12.12 10.82 -29.04
N ILE A 172 11.46 10.12 -28.12
CA ILE A 172 11.56 10.44 -26.69
C ILE A 172 12.97 10.16 -26.15
N LEU A 173 13.60 9.03 -26.49
CA LEU A 173 14.96 8.72 -26.03
C LEU A 173 15.99 9.75 -26.51
N ASN A 174 15.90 10.21 -27.76
CA ASN A 174 16.79 11.23 -28.27
C ASN A 174 16.60 12.57 -27.52
N LYS A 175 15.35 12.94 -27.27
CA LYS A 175 15.02 14.14 -26.48
C LYS A 175 15.47 14.02 -25.03
N LEU A 176 15.32 12.84 -24.43
CA LEU A 176 15.74 12.54 -23.06
C LEU A 176 17.27 12.61 -22.93
N ARG A 177 18.02 12.00 -23.86
CA ARG A 177 19.49 12.12 -23.95
C ARG A 177 19.94 13.58 -24.04
N GLN A 178 19.27 14.39 -24.87
CA GLN A 178 19.60 15.80 -25.04
C GLN A 178 19.33 16.62 -23.77
N LYS A 179 18.24 16.34 -23.05
CA LYS A 179 17.95 17.02 -21.78
C LYS A 179 18.92 16.63 -20.68
N HIS A 180 19.19 15.34 -20.53
CA HIS A 180 20.18 14.84 -19.56
C HIS A 180 21.58 15.40 -19.80
N SER A 181 22.01 15.55 -21.06
CA SER A 181 23.31 16.17 -21.36
C SER A 181 23.39 17.65 -20.98
N GLN A 182 22.24 18.33 -20.86
CA GLN A 182 22.12 19.70 -20.36
C GLN A 182 21.90 19.77 -18.84
N GLY A 183 21.90 18.64 -18.12
CA GLY A 183 21.61 18.57 -16.70
C GLY A 183 20.14 18.86 -16.35
N LYS A 184 19.22 18.60 -17.29
CA LYS A 184 17.78 18.82 -17.15
C LYS A 184 16.99 17.53 -17.15
#